data_AF-A0A2E8L3L3-F1
#
_entry.id   AF-A0A2E8L3L3-F1
#
_cell.length_a   1.000
_cell.length_b   1.000
_cell.length_c   1.000
_cell.angle_alpha   90.00
_cell.angle_beta   90.00
_cell.angle_gamma   90.00
#
_symmetry.space_group_name_H-M   'P 1'
#
loop_
_entity.id
_entity.type
_entity.pdbx_description
1 polymer ?
#
loop_
_entity_poly.entity_id
_entity_poly.type
_entity_poly.pdbx_seq_one_letter_code
_entity_poly.pdbx_strand_id
1 'polypeptide(L)'
;MKLEANNLLAQIRDYQAQIADSRAINSIDSQVDRSSGTGNFGSEISSAMTRALSGVNDLQANAVDLSEAYLAGDDIPLTDVVLEMQKSSLAFEATLQVRNKVLEAYQQIMNMPV
;
A
#
# COMPACT_ATOMS: atom_id res chain seq x y z
N MET A 1 -37.29 -33.20 -50.11
CA MET A 1 -37.00 -33.33 -48.66
C MET A 1 -35.51 -33.64 -48.40
N LYS A 2 -34.58 -32.74 -48.75
CA LYS A 2 -33.15 -32.85 -48.35
C LYS A 2 -32.54 -31.53 -47.88
N LEU A 3 -33.35 -30.48 -47.70
CA LEU A 3 -32.87 -29.13 -47.39
C LEU A 3 -33.01 -28.72 -45.91
N GLU A 4 -33.75 -29.49 -45.10
CA GLU A 4 -33.99 -29.13 -43.70
C GLU A 4 -32.96 -29.72 -42.73
N ALA A 5 -32.36 -30.88 -43.06
CA ALA A 5 -31.32 -31.51 -42.25
C ALA A 5 -30.02 -30.68 -42.17
N ASN A 6 -29.75 -29.85 -43.18
CA ASN A 6 -28.53 -29.02 -43.22
C ASN A 6 -28.66 -27.73 -42.40
N ASN A 7 -29.88 -27.20 -42.24
CA ASN A 7 -30.14 -26.01 -41.43
C ASN A 7 -30.17 -26.34 -39.92
N LEU A 8 -30.65 -27.52 -39.55
CA LEU A 8 -30.68 -27.96 -38.15
C LEU A 8 -29.26 -28.22 -37.58
N LEU A 9 -28.35 -28.67 -38.44
CA LEU A 9 -26.95 -28.92 -38.07
C LEU A 9 -26.15 -27.62 -37.89
N ALA A 10 -26.50 -26.58 -38.64
CA ALA A 10 -25.97 -25.22 -38.45
C ALA A 10 -26.50 -24.61 -37.12
N GLN A 11 -27.78 -24.80 -36.84
CA GLN A 11 -28.42 -24.28 -35.62
C GLN A 11 -27.82 -24.85 -34.32
N ILE A 12 -27.42 -26.14 -34.32
CA ILE A 12 -26.76 -26.76 -33.18
C ILE A 12 -25.33 -26.23 -32.98
N ARG A 13 -24.65 -25.80 -34.06
CA ARG A 13 -23.30 -25.23 -33.98
C ARG A 13 -23.33 -23.80 -33.43
N ASP A 14 -24.32 -23.03 -33.83
CA ASP A 14 -24.52 -21.65 -33.34
C ASP A 14 -24.95 -21.64 -31.86
N TYR A 15 -25.78 -22.60 -31.44
CA TYR A 15 -26.16 -22.75 -30.03
C TYR A 15 -24.97 -23.15 -29.13
N GLN A 16 -24.02 -23.95 -29.64
CA GLN A 16 -22.80 -24.30 -28.91
C GLN A 16 -21.84 -23.11 -28.75
N ALA A 17 -21.78 -22.21 -29.73
CA ALA A 17 -20.96 -21.00 -29.64
C ALA A 17 -21.51 -20.01 -28.61
N GLN A 18 -22.84 -19.90 -28.48
CA GLN A 18 -23.48 -19.01 -27.51
C GLN A 18 -23.30 -19.45 -26.04
N ILE A 19 -23.12 -20.76 -25.80
CA ILE A 19 -22.84 -21.30 -24.46
C ILE A 19 -21.36 -21.08 -24.05
N ALA A 20 -20.44 -21.00 -25.01
CA ALA A 20 -19.03 -20.71 -24.72
C ALA A 20 -18.83 -19.24 -24.29
N ASP A 21 -19.53 -18.31 -24.94
CA ASP A 21 -19.42 -16.87 -24.67
C ASP A 21 -20.04 -16.46 -23.32
N SER A 22 -21.13 -17.14 -22.92
CA SER A 22 -21.77 -16.94 -21.60
C SER A 22 -20.95 -17.45 -20.41
N ARG A 23 -19.93 -18.29 -20.62
CA ARG A 23 -18.95 -18.66 -19.58
C ARG A 23 -17.88 -17.60 -19.35
N ALA A 24 -17.58 -16.77 -20.36
CA ALA A 24 -16.60 -15.69 -20.24
C ALA A 24 -17.14 -14.46 -19.47
N ILE A 25 -18.46 -14.25 -19.47
CA ILE A 25 -19.07 -13.12 -18.74
C ILE A 25 -19.20 -13.42 -17.24
N ASN A 26 -19.42 -14.68 -16.84
CA ASN A 26 -19.45 -15.06 -15.42
C ASN A 26 -18.07 -15.02 -14.72
N SER A 27 -16.96 -14.99 -15.47
CA SER A 27 -15.61 -14.80 -14.92
C SER A 27 -15.25 -13.33 -14.63
N ILE A 28 -15.98 -12.36 -15.19
CA ILE A 28 -15.67 -10.93 -15.00
C ILE A 28 -16.31 -10.40 -13.70
N ASP A 29 -17.47 -10.93 -13.29
CA ASP A 29 -18.15 -10.54 -12.03
C ASP A 29 -17.49 -11.14 -10.77
N SER A 30 -16.65 -12.17 -10.93
CA SER A 30 -15.91 -12.79 -9.81
C SER A 30 -14.58 -12.10 -9.49
N GLN A 31 -14.22 -11.02 -10.20
CA GLN A 31 -12.92 -10.37 -10.09
C GLN A 31 -12.97 -8.93 -9.55
N VAL A 32 -14.17 -8.43 -9.22
CA VAL A 32 -14.31 -7.20 -8.42
C VAL A 32 -14.18 -7.58 -6.94
N ASP A 33 -12.92 -7.61 -6.50
CA ASP A 33 -12.47 -7.13 -5.19
C ASP A 33 -12.97 -7.89 -3.95
N ARG A 34 -12.63 -9.19 -3.86
CA ARG A 34 -12.56 -9.92 -2.58
C ARG A 34 -11.13 -10.06 -2.05
N SER A 35 -10.21 -9.21 -2.50
CA SER A 35 -8.81 -9.17 -2.05
C SER A 35 -8.53 -8.11 -0.99
N SER A 36 -9.51 -7.28 -0.65
CA SER A 36 -9.41 -6.22 0.37
C SER A 36 -9.84 -6.68 1.77
N GLY A 37 -9.72 -7.97 2.09
CA GLY A 37 -10.11 -8.54 3.40
C GLY A 37 -9.00 -9.18 4.23
N THR A 38 -7.79 -9.33 3.68
CA THR A 38 -6.62 -9.81 4.44
C THR A 38 -5.36 -9.18 3.86
N GLY A 39 -5.36 -7.84 3.74
CA GLY A 39 -4.11 -7.11 3.64
C GLY A 39 -3.28 -7.51 4.86
N ASN A 40 -2.10 -8.07 4.61
CA ASN A 40 -1.22 -8.59 5.65
C ASN A 40 -0.84 -7.40 6.54
N PHE A 41 -1.61 -7.12 7.60
CA PHE A 41 -1.53 -5.91 8.42
C PHE A 41 -0.10 -5.65 8.90
N GLY A 42 0.64 -6.72 9.24
CA GLY A 42 2.05 -6.64 9.58
C GLY A 42 2.95 -6.18 8.42
N SER A 43 2.67 -6.58 7.18
CA SER A 43 3.38 -6.10 5.98
C SER A 43 3.11 -4.63 5.69
N GLU A 44 1.87 -4.17 5.83
CA GLU A 44 1.55 -2.76 5.59
C GLU A 44 2.16 -1.86 6.67
N ILE A 45 2.04 -2.27 7.94
CA ILE A 45 2.65 -1.58 9.07
C ILE A 45 4.18 -1.56 8.96
N SER A 46 4.81 -2.69 8.66
CA SER A 46 6.27 -2.72 8.49
C SER A 46 6.71 -1.81 7.35
N SER A 47 5.98 -1.78 6.24
CA SER A 47 6.27 -0.86 5.13
C SER A 47 6.11 0.62 5.53
N ALA A 48 5.07 0.94 6.30
CA ALA A 48 4.82 2.30 6.81
C ALA A 48 5.89 2.72 7.83
N MET A 49 6.30 1.81 8.72
CA MET A 49 7.36 2.03 9.69
C MET A 49 8.72 2.23 9.00
N THR A 50 9.05 1.43 7.99
CA THR A 50 10.25 1.62 7.18
C THR A 50 10.25 2.99 6.52
N ARG A 51 9.12 3.41 5.92
CA ARG A 51 9.00 4.76 5.33
C ARG A 51 9.16 5.87 6.36
N ALA A 52 8.57 5.73 7.54
CA ALA A 52 8.71 6.72 8.62
C ALA A 52 10.17 6.82 9.10
N LEU A 53 10.85 5.68 9.27
CA LEU A 53 12.27 5.64 9.65
C LEU A 53 13.17 6.27 8.58
N SER A 54 12.90 6.01 7.30
CA SER A 54 13.59 6.68 6.20
C SER A 54 13.35 8.19 6.23
N GLY A 55 12.09 8.63 6.42
CA GLY A 55 11.78 10.06 6.51
C GLY A 55 12.45 10.77 7.69
N VAL A 56 12.60 10.11 8.84
CA VAL A 56 13.37 10.66 9.97
C VAL A 56 14.86 10.74 9.64
N ASN A 57 15.41 9.73 8.94
CA ASN A 57 16.80 9.77 8.48
C ASN A 57 17.05 10.95 7.54
N ASP A 58 16.14 11.19 6.60
CA ASP A 58 16.22 12.31 5.66
C ASP A 58 16.15 13.66 6.40
N LEU A 59 15.24 13.81 7.36
CA LEU A 59 15.14 15.02 8.20
C LEU A 59 16.40 15.24 9.03
N GLN A 60 16.98 14.17 9.57
CA GLN A 60 18.22 14.23 10.34
C GLN A 60 19.40 14.65 9.46
N ALA A 61 19.52 14.08 8.26
CA ALA A 61 20.56 14.42 7.30
C ALA A 61 20.44 15.90 6.87
N ASN A 62 19.23 16.35 6.53
CA ASN A 62 18.98 17.74 6.16
C ASN A 62 19.34 18.72 7.29
N ALA A 63 18.99 18.39 8.54
CA ALA A 63 19.35 19.23 9.69
C ALA A 63 20.88 19.32 9.89
N VAL A 64 21.62 18.24 9.63
CA VAL A 64 23.09 18.25 9.66
C VAL A 64 23.66 19.09 8.53
N ASP A 65 23.17 18.92 7.30
CA ASP A 65 23.62 19.67 6.13
C ASP A 65 23.40 21.17 6.30
N LEU A 66 22.22 21.58 6.79
CA LEU A 66 21.89 22.97 7.13
C LEU A 66 22.81 23.53 8.22
N SER A 67 23.13 22.72 9.23
CA SER A 67 24.04 23.11 10.29
C SER A 67 25.47 23.29 9.76
N GLU A 68 25.95 22.40 8.90
CA GLU A 68 27.27 22.52 8.28
C GLU A 68 27.37 23.73 7.36
N ALA A 69 26.35 23.96 6.52
CA ALA A 69 26.30 25.11 5.62
C ALA A 69 26.25 26.44 6.39
N TYR A 70 25.48 26.51 7.48
CA TYR A 70 25.48 27.67 8.38
C TYR A 70 26.88 27.92 8.99
N LEU A 71 27.56 26.87 9.45
CA LEU A 71 28.92 26.99 9.99
C LEU A 71 29.96 27.34 8.92
N ALA A 72 29.73 26.94 7.67
CA ALA A 72 30.56 27.29 6.51
C ALA A 72 30.38 28.77 6.09
N GLY A 73 29.38 29.47 6.62
CA GLY A 73 29.12 30.88 6.36
C GLY A 73 28.17 31.14 5.18
N ASP A 74 27.38 30.15 4.77
CA ASP A 74 26.29 30.38 3.82
C ASP A 74 25.20 31.29 4.40
N ASP A 75 24.45 31.95 3.52
CA ASP A 75 23.33 32.85 3.86
C ASP A 75 22.07 32.07 4.27
N ILE A 76 22.23 31.18 5.25
CA ILE A 76 21.14 30.40 5.84
C ILE A 76 20.82 31.03 7.18
N PRO A 77 19.57 31.44 7.44
CA PRO A 77 19.23 31.99 8.74
C PRO A 77 19.26 30.89 9.80
N LEU A 78 19.86 31.18 10.96
CA LEU A 78 19.93 30.26 12.10
C LEU A 78 18.56 29.69 12.50
N THR A 79 17.49 30.47 12.28
CA THR A 79 16.09 30.05 12.52
C THR A 79 15.70 28.81 11.73
N ASP A 80 16.20 28.66 10.50
CA ASP A 80 15.84 27.54 9.64
C ASP A 80 16.57 26.27 10.08
N VAL A 81 17.84 26.39 10.48
CA VAL A 81 18.61 25.27 11.05
C VAL A 81 17.93 24.74 12.32
N VAL A 82 17.57 25.63 13.26
CA VAL A 82 16.91 25.21 14.51
C VAL A 82 15.50 24.67 14.27
N LEU A 83 14.77 25.21 13.29
CA LEU A 83 13.46 24.70 12.90
C LEU A 83 13.57 23.28 12.34
N GLU A 84 14.55 23.02 11.48
CA GLU A 84 14.75 21.69 10.89
C GLU A 84 15.18 20.67 11.95
N MET A 85 16.05 21.06 12.89
CA MET A 85 16.40 20.24 14.07
C MET A 85 15.16 19.90 14.92
N GLN A 86 14.26 20.86 15.13
CA GLN A 86 13.01 20.63 15.87
C GLN A 86 12.07 19.69 15.12
N LYS A 87 11.93 19.85 13.80
CA LYS A 87 11.13 18.92 12.97
C LYS A 87 11.66 17.50 13.05
N SER A 88 12.98 17.31 12.92
CA SER A 88 13.61 15.99 13.03
C SER A 88 13.35 15.36 14.40
N SER A 89 13.45 16.14 15.47
CA SER A 89 13.21 15.66 16.84
C SER A 89 11.75 15.25 17.06
N LEU A 90 10.81 16.06 16.60
CA LEU A 90 9.37 15.78 16.69
C LEU A 90 8.98 14.56 15.84
N ALA A 91 9.52 14.44 14.63
CA ALA A 91 9.26 13.31 13.74
C ALA A 91 9.79 11.99 14.33
N PHE A 92 10.97 12.03 14.98
CA PHE A 92 11.51 10.88 15.70
C PHE A 92 10.62 10.46 16.87
N GLU A 93 10.16 11.41 17.68
CA GLU A 93 9.25 11.13 18.80
C GLU A 93 7.93 10.52 18.33
N ALA A 94 7.33 11.09 17.28
CA ALA A 94 6.12 10.54 16.67
C ALA A 94 6.33 9.09 16.18
N THR A 95 7.48 8.81 15.57
CA THR A 95 7.84 7.46 15.10
C THR A 95 7.96 6.48 16.27
N LEU A 96 8.52 6.90 17.40
CA LEU A 96 8.60 6.08 18.61
C LEU A 96 7.21 5.77 19.17
N GLN A 97 6.30 6.75 19.19
CA GLN A 97 4.92 6.55 19.64
C GLN A 97 4.18 5.54 18.76
N VAL A 98 4.32 5.65 17.43
CA VAL A 98 3.74 4.69 16.48
C VAL A 98 4.31 3.30 16.72
N ARG A 99 5.64 3.16 16.88
CA ARG A 99 6.29 1.87 17.19
C ARG A 99 5.69 1.23 18.42
N ASN A 100 5.55 1.98 19.51
CA ASN A 100 5.02 1.47 20.76
C ASN A 100 3.55 1.02 20.58
N LYS A 101 2.74 1.81 19.87
CA LYS A 101 1.34 1.46 19.59
C LYS A 101 1.18 0.21 18.74
N VAL A 102 2.07 0.00 17.77
CA VAL A 102 2.12 -1.21 16.95
C VAL A 102 2.46 -2.44 17.79
N LEU A 103 3.43 -2.33 18.69
CA LEU A 103 3.80 -3.42 19.60
C LEU A 103 2.65 -3.78 20.54
N GLU A 104 1.95 -2.78 21.09
CA GLU A 104 0.74 -2.98 21.89
C GLU A 104 -0.35 -3.71 21.09
N ALA A 105 -0.64 -3.26 19.86
CA ALA A 105 -1.66 -3.87 19.00
C ALA A 105 -1.32 -5.32 18.66
N TYR A 106 -0.05 -5.61 18.36
CA TYR A 106 0.43 -6.98 18.15
C TYR A 106 0.24 -7.85 19.40
N GLN A 107 0.63 -7.34 20.57
CA GLN A 107 0.47 -8.05 21.84
C GLN A 107 -1.01 -8.27 22.19
N GLN A 108 -1.88 -7.31 21.89
CA GLN A 108 -3.33 -7.41 22.11
C GLN A 108 -3.96 -8.51 21.25
N ILE A 109 -3.56 -8.62 19.97
CA ILE A 109 -4.05 -9.69 19.08
C ILE A 109 -3.58 -11.05 19.59
N MET A 110 -2.33 -11.17 20.04
CA MET A 110 -1.76 -12.43 20.55
C MET A 110 -2.40 -12.88 21.87
N ASN A 111 -2.79 -11.93 22.72
CA ASN A 111 -3.45 -12.22 24.00
C ASN A 111 -4.97 -12.35 23.89
N MET A 112 -5.54 -12.24 22.68
CA MET A 112 -6.96 -12.47 22.47
C MET A 112 -7.22 -13.98 22.59
N PRO A 113 -8.05 -14.44 23.54
CA PRO A 113 -8.41 -15.85 23.61
C PRO A 113 -9.17 -16.23 22.33
N VAL A 114 -8.73 -17.30 21.68
CA VAL A 114 -9.47 -17.95 20.59
C VAL A 114 -10.71 -18.66 21.10
#